data_AF-A0A3D3XBD3-F1
#
_entry.id   AF-A0A3D3XBD3-F1
#
_cell.length_a   1.000
_cell.length_b   1.000
_cell.length_c   1.000
_cell.angle_alpha   90.00
_cell.angle_beta   90.00
_cell.angle_gamma   90.00
#
_symmetry.space_group_name_H-M   'P 1'
#
loop_
_entity.id
_entity.type
_entity.pdbx_description
1 polymer ?
#
loop_
_entity_poly.entity_id
_entity_poly.type
_entity_poly.pdbx_seq_one_letter_code
_entity_poly.pdbx_strand_id
1 'polypeptide(L)'
;MSDFDKVLDQRGMNSLKWEFTVRNGVPEQWDQTDPEQGEDQVLSMWVADMDFKTADPIVNALRKRVDRGIFGYAFITEVYLNAVQGWMKRRHGYPIEHDWIVPTIGIVPALSMIVRKFSSPGEKVLIQRPVYYPFSNAIKNNDRSVLCSPLKLENNRYQMDLEDLEEKAANPEVNLMILCTPHNPVGRAWSFEDIQKVGEICLKHQVLLVADEIHGDLIMPGHQFHSYGLLDPKLLENVIICTAPSKSF
;
A
#
# COMPACT_ATOMS: atom_id res chain seq x y z
N MET A 1 -3.80 -22.04 -17.04
CA MET A 1 -2.52 -21.61 -16.46
C MET A 1 -2.26 -20.22 -17.02
N SER A 2 -1.92 -19.24 -16.19
CA SER A 2 -1.58 -17.91 -16.70
C SER A 2 -0.28 -17.99 -17.50
N ASP A 3 -0.23 -17.28 -18.62
CA ASP A 3 0.97 -17.13 -19.44
C ASP A 3 1.64 -15.80 -19.06
N PHE A 4 2.77 -15.90 -18.36
CA PHE A 4 3.58 -14.76 -17.91
C PHE A 4 4.73 -14.45 -18.88
N ASP A 5 4.94 -15.27 -19.91
CA ASP A 5 5.98 -15.06 -20.93
C ASP A 5 5.45 -14.25 -22.12
N LYS A 6 4.12 -14.17 -22.25
CA LYS A 6 3.46 -13.38 -23.29
C LYS A 6 3.70 -11.88 -23.10
N VAL A 7 4.43 -11.29 -24.05
CA VAL A 7 4.52 -9.83 -24.20
C VAL A 7 3.16 -9.26 -24.63
N LEU A 8 2.69 -8.24 -23.91
CA LEU A 8 1.42 -7.57 -24.17
C LEU A 8 1.66 -6.23 -24.86
N ASP A 9 0.83 -5.93 -25.86
CA ASP A 9 0.76 -4.59 -26.47
C ASP A 9 -0.03 -3.66 -25.54
N GLN A 10 0.63 -2.60 -25.06
CA GLN A 10 0.08 -1.65 -24.09
C GLN A 10 -0.46 -0.37 -24.76
N ARG A 11 -0.37 -0.26 -26.09
CA ARG A 11 -0.82 0.93 -26.82
C ARG A 11 -2.32 1.14 -26.73
N GLY A 12 -2.74 2.41 -26.63
CA GLY A 12 -4.14 2.82 -26.57
C GLY A 12 -4.82 2.53 -25.23
N MET A 13 -4.07 2.06 -24.23
CA MET A 13 -4.60 1.73 -22.91
C MET A 13 -4.66 2.95 -21.97
N ASN A 14 -4.07 4.07 -22.37
CA ASN A 14 -3.78 5.25 -21.55
C ASN A 14 -3.01 4.86 -20.27
N SER A 15 -2.02 3.99 -20.41
CA SER A 15 -1.22 3.49 -19.29
C SER A 15 -0.21 4.53 -18.82
N LEU A 16 -0.32 4.99 -17.57
CA LEU A 16 0.67 5.92 -16.98
C LEU A 16 2.09 5.37 -17.06
N LYS A 17 2.25 4.04 -16.94
CA LYS A 17 3.54 3.38 -17.04
C LYS A 17 4.12 3.43 -18.46
N TRP A 18 3.29 3.16 -19.46
CA TRP A 18 3.74 2.88 -20.83
C TRP A 18 3.52 3.99 -21.83
N GLU A 19 2.67 4.97 -21.58
CA GLU A 19 2.35 6.01 -22.56
C GLU A 19 2.62 7.43 -22.03
N PHE A 20 3.14 7.54 -20.81
CA PHE A 20 3.39 8.82 -20.16
C PHE A 20 4.73 8.85 -19.42
N THR A 21 5.27 10.06 -19.29
CA THR A 21 6.32 10.40 -18.34
C THR A 21 5.81 11.48 -17.38
N VAL A 22 6.31 11.54 -16.15
CA VAL A 22 5.89 12.57 -15.18
C VAL A 22 6.98 13.61 -15.04
N ARG A 23 6.71 14.83 -15.54
CA ARG A 23 7.58 15.99 -15.40
C ARG A 23 6.91 17.01 -14.51
N ASN A 24 7.59 17.44 -13.45
CA ASN A 24 7.06 18.40 -12.47
C ASN A 24 5.67 18.02 -11.90
N GLY A 25 5.39 16.72 -11.79
CA GLY A 25 4.11 16.20 -11.28
C GLY A 25 2.97 16.16 -12.31
N VAL A 26 3.22 16.51 -13.57
CA VAL A 26 2.25 16.44 -14.66
C VAL A 26 2.60 15.27 -15.58
N PRO A 27 1.67 14.33 -15.82
CA PRO A 27 1.83 13.31 -16.87
C PRO A 27 1.81 13.97 -18.25
N GLU A 28 2.84 13.69 -19.04
CA GLU A 28 2.96 14.11 -20.44
C GLU A 28 3.06 12.85 -21.31
N GLN A 29 2.40 12.85 -22.46
CA GLN A 29 2.50 11.73 -23.41
C GLN A 29 3.97 11.49 -23.78
N TRP A 30 4.34 10.22 -23.87
CA TRP A 30 5.71 9.81 -24.11
C TRP A 30 5.77 8.56 -24.98
N ASP A 31 6.11 8.74 -26.25
CA ASP A 31 6.03 7.68 -27.27
C ASP A 31 7.32 6.84 -27.37
N GLN A 32 8.33 7.09 -26.52
CA GLN A 32 9.62 6.37 -26.57
C GLN A 32 9.48 4.88 -26.19
N THR A 33 8.40 4.54 -25.51
CA THR A 33 8.02 3.19 -25.09
C THR A 33 7.17 2.47 -26.15
N ASP A 34 6.85 3.10 -27.27
CA ASP A 34 6.05 2.49 -28.35
C ASP A 34 6.83 1.33 -29.00
N PRO A 35 6.24 0.13 -29.14
CA PRO A 35 6.84 -0.98 -29.87
C PRO A 35 7.26 -0.66 -31.32
N GLU A 36 6.65 0.33 -31.97
CA GLU A 36 7.03 0.80 -33.31
C GLU A 36 8.42 1.43 -33.37
N GLN A 37 9.00 1.81 -32.22
CA GLN A 37 10.39 2.27 -32.11
C GLN A 37 11.41 1.13 -32.35
N GLY A 38 10.98 -0.13 -32.37
CA GLY A 38 11.87 -1.27 -32.63
C GLY A 38 13.02 -1.36 -31.63
N GLU A 39 14.26 -1.33 -32.12
CA GLU A 39 15.47 -1.40 -31.27
C GLU A 39 15.67 -0.16 -30.38
N ASP A 40 15.05 0.97 -30.72
CA ASP A 40 15.11 2.21 -29.95
C ASP A 40 14.02 2.29 -28.86
N GLN A 41 13.18 1.25 -28.70
CA GLN A 41 12.13 1.21 -27.70
C GLN A 41 12.71 1.25 -26.28
N VAL A 42 12.26 2.23 -25.49
CA VAL A 42 12.58 2.32 -24.08
C VAL A 42 11.67 1.39 -23.27
N LEU A 43 12.28 0.55 -22.42
CA LEU A 43 11.53 -0.32 -21.52
C LEU A 43 11.08 0.44 -20.26
N SER A 44 9.78 0.46 -19.99
CA SER A 44 9.23 1.11 -18.80
C SER A 44 9.19 0.19 -17.58
N MET A 45 9.86 0.60 -16.49
CA MET A 45 9.97 -0.21 -15.25
C MET A 45 9.74 0.61 -13.96
N TRP A 46 8.99 1.72 -14.02
CA TRP A 46 8.93 2.71 -12.92
C TRP A 46 7.64 2.68 -12.08
N VAL A 47 6.46 2.48 -12.70
CA VAL A 47 5.17 2.37 -11.96
C VAL A 47 4.95 0.93 -11.50
N ALA A 48 4.45 0.78 -10.28
CA ALA A 48 4.13 -0.51 -9.68
C ALA A 48 2.75 -1.05 -10.11
N ASP A 49 2.54 -1.23 -11.41
CA ASP A 49 1.53 -2.13 -11.98
C ASP A 49 2.23 -3.18 -12.87
N MET A 50 1.56 -4.33 -13.07
CA MET A 50 2.16 -5.48 -13.75
C MET A 50 1.86 -5.45 -15.25
N ASP A 51 2.81 -5.95 -16.05
CA ASP A 51 2.63 -6.15 -17.49
C ASP A 51 2.01 -7.52 -17.82
N PHE A 52 1.22 -8.04 -16.87
CA PHE A 52 0.54 -9.31 -16.99
C PHE A 52 -0.95 -9.12 -17.11
N LYS A 53 -1.59 -10.02 -17.83
CA LYS A 53 -3.05 -10.07 -17.86
C LYS A 53 -3.56 -10.44 -16.46
N THR A 54 -4.52 -9.68 -15.95
CA THR A 54 -5.26 -10.03 -14.73
C THR A 54 -5.85 -11.44 -14.84
N ALA A 55 -5.91 -12.15 -13.71
CA ALA A 55 -6.38 -13.53 -13.65
C ALA A 55 -7.78 -13.73 -14.27
N ASP A 56 -7.94 -14.80 -15.06
CA ASP A 56 -9.19 -15.11 -15.77
C ASP A 56 -10.45 -15.11 -14.88
N PRO A 57 -10.45 -15.58 -13.62
CA PRO A 57 -11.61 -15.47 -12.75
C PRO A 57 -12.12 -14.03 -12.55
N ILE A 58 -11.21 -13.05 -12.46
CA ILE A 58 -11.55 -11.63 -12.30
C ILE A 58 -12.13 -11.10 -13.62
N VAL A 59 -11.44 -11.36 -14.74
CA VAL A 59 -11.91 -10.95 -16.08
C VAL A 59 -13.31 -11.51 -16.37
N ASN A 60 -13.54 -12.78 -16.03
CA ASN A 60 -14.83 -13.43 -16.25
C ASN A 60 -15.93 -12.87 -15.34
N ALA A 61 -15.63 -12.50 -14.09
CA ALA A 61 -16.59 -11.82 -13.21
C ALA A 61 -16.97 -10.44 -13.75
N LEU A 62 -15.98 -9.67 -14.25
CA LEU A 62 -16.22 -8.37 -14.88
C LEU A 62 -17.05 -8.50 -16.15
N ARG A 63 -16.76 -9.47 -17.03
CA ARG A 63 -17.58 -9.75 -18.22
C ARG A 63 -19.03 -10.02 -17.87
N LYS A 64 -19.29 -10.94 -16.92
CA LYS A 64 -20.65 -11.20 -16.43
C LYS A 64 -21.35 -9.95 -15.89
N ARG A 65 -20.61 -9.03 -15.25
CA ARG A 65 -21.16 -7.76 -14.78
C ARG A 65 -21.53 -6.84 -15.94
N VAL A 66 -20.67 -6.77 -16.97
CA VAL A 66 -20.87 -5.97 -18.19
C VAL A 66 -22.04 -6.49 -19.01
N ASP A 67 -22.16 -7.81 -19.19
CA ASP A 67 -23.24 -8.46 -19.95
C ASP A 67 -24.64 -8.14 -19.42
N ARG A 68 -24.74 -7.78 -18.13
CA ARG A 68 -26.01 -7.33 -17.52
C ARG A 68 -26.46 -5.93 -17.95
N GLY A 69 -25.54 -5.07 -18.42
CA GLY A 69 -25.85 -3.74 -18.95
C GLY A 69 -26.38 -2.68 -17.96
N ILE A 70 -26.48 -2.97 -16.66
CA ILE A 70 -27.07 -2.05 -15.66
C ILE A 70 -26.02 -1.59 -14.66
N PHE A 71 -25.63 -0.32 -14.66
CA PHE A 71 -24.51 0.22 -13.85
C PHE A 71 -24.94 1.30 -12.84
N GLY A 72 -26.14 1.18 -12.28
CA GLY A 72 -26.60 2.06 -11.19
C GLY A 72 -25.84 1.86 -9.88
N TYR A 73 -26.27 2.56 -8.84
CA TYR A 73 -25.69 2.48 -7.50
C TYR A 73 -25.60 1.03 -7.00
N ALA A 74 -24.41 0.65 -6.55
CA ALA A 74 -24.12 -0.63 -5.95
C ALA A 74 -23.72 -0.44 -4.48
N PHE A 75 -23.96 -1.46 -3.67
CA PHE A 75 -23.62 -1.46 -2.25
C PHE A 75 -22.78 -2.68 -1.90
N ILE A 76 -22.04 -2.59 -0.79
CA ILE A 76 -21.23 -3.68 -0.26
C ILE A 76 -22.14 -4.81 0.20
N THR A 77 -21.81 -6.05 -0.17
CA THR A 77 -22.62 -7.23 0.15
C THR A 77 -21.89 -8.14 1.13
N GLU A 78 -22.63 -9.01 1.80
CA GLU A 78 -22.06 -10.04 2.66
C GLU A 78 -21.11 -10.98 1.89
N VAL A 79 -21.41 -11.26 0.62
CA VAL A 79 -20.52 -12.05 -0.26
C VAL A 79 -19.15 -11.38 -0.42
N TYR A 80 -19.11 -10.06 -0.54
CA TYR A 80 -17.86 -9.31 -0.59
C TYR A 80 -17.11 -9.37 0.75
N LEU A 81 -17.81 -9.12 1.86
CA LEU A 81 -17.20 -9.13 3.20
C LEU A 81 -16.62 -10.51 3.55
N ASN A 82 -17.36 -11.58 3.27
CA ASN A 82 -16.92 -12.96 3.42
C ASN A 82 -15.69 -13.28 2.54
N ALA A 83 -15.60 -12.70 1.34
CA ALA A 83 -14.45 -12.89 0.46
C ALA A 83 -13.17 -12.26 1.05
N VAL A 84 -13.28 -11.03 1.59
CA VAL A 84 -12.17 -10.33 2.26
C VAL A 84 -11.77 -11.06 3.54
N GLN A 85 -12.73 -11.36 4.42
CA GLN A 85 -12.49 -12.10 5.67
C GLN A 85 -11.84 -13.47 5.39
N GLY A 86 -12.37 -14.20 4.41
CA GLY A 86 -11.83 -15.48 3.99
C GLY A 86 -10.41 -15.38 3.43
N TRP A 87 -10.09 -14.32 2.68
CA TRP A 87 -8.72 -14.09 2.18
C TRP A 87 -7.75 -13.84 3.33
N MET A 88 -8.06 -12.88 4.22
CA MET A 88 -7.21 -12.53 5.36
C MET A 88 -6.92 -13.74 6.25
N LYS A 89 -7.96 -14.54 6.56
CA LYS A 89 -7.81 -15.77 7.36
C LYS A 89 -6.94 -16.82 6.65
N ARG A 90 -7.16 -17.08 5.36
CA ARG A 90 -6.46 -18.15 4.63
C ARG A 90 -5.02 -17.78 4.25
N ARG A 91 -4.76 -16.51 3.91
CA ARG A 91 -3.45 -16.06 3.41
C ARG A 91 -2.55 -15.51 4.49
N HIS A 92 -3.12 -14.85 5.49
CA HIS A 92 -2.36 -14.17 6.53
C HIS A 92 -2.67 -14.69 7.93
N GLY A 93 -3.56 -15.69 8.07
CA GLY A 93 -3.92 -16.23 9.38
C GLY A 93 -4.69 -15.24 10.26
N TYR A 94 -5.13 -14.10 9.72
CA TYR A 94 -5.75 -13.01 10.48
C TYR A 94 -7.29 -13.08 10.38
N PRO A 95 -8.00 -13.51 11.43
CA PRO A 95 -9.46 -13.55 11.43
C PRO A 95 -10.04 -12.16 11.74
N ILE A 96 -10.43 -11.43 10.69
CA ILE A 96 -11.09 -10.13 10.82
C ILE A 96 -12.62 -10.26 10.97
N GLU A 97 -13.26 -9.26 11.54
CA GLU A 97 -14.72 -9.15 11.60
C GLU A 97 -15.28 -8.27 10.47
N HIS A 98 -16.56 -8.46 10.13
CA HIS A 98 -17.22 -7.72 9.05
C HIS A 98 -17.29 -6.21 9.30
N ASP A 99 -17.51 -5.80 10.54
CA ASP A 99 -17.63 -4.41 10.96
C ASP A 99 -16.27 -3.67 11.00
N TRP A 100 -15.16 -4.40 10.92
CA TRP A 100 -13.81 -3.81 10.78
C TRP A 100 -13.53 -3.35 9.34
N ILE A 101 -14.28 -3.84 8.36
CA ILE A 101 -14.01 -3.60 6.94
C ILE A 101 -14.66 -2.27 6.50
N VAL A 102 -13.82 -1.30 6.17
CA VAL A 102 -14.24 0.00 5.61
C VAL A 102 -13.70 0.16 4.19
N PRO A 103 -14.52 -0.07 3.14
CA PRO A 103 -14.04 0.07 1.77
C PRO A 103 -13.79 1.51 1.38
N THR A 104 -12.68 1.73 0.66
CA THR A 104 -12.32 3.02 0.08
C THR A 104 -11.98 2.83 -1.40
N ILE A 105 -11.86 3.94 -2.14
CA ILE A 105 -11.50 3.91 -3.57
C ILE A 105 -10.01 3.63 -3.82
N GLY A 106 -9.22 3.42 -2.77
CA GLY A 106 -7.79 3.12 -2.84
C GLY A 106 -7.04 3.52 -1.57
N ILE A 107 -5.84 2.96 -1.40
CA ILE A 107 -5.01 3.20 -0.19
C ILE A 107 -4.60 4.67 -0.05
N VAL A 108 -4.17 5.34 -1.11
CA VAL A 108 -3.74 6.76 -1.02
C VAL A 108 -4.89 7.71 -0.60
N PRO A 109 -6.11 7.60 -1.18
CA PRO A 109 -7.28 8.29 -0.66
C PRO A 109 -7.58 7.95 0.82
N ALA A 110 -7.52 6.68 1.21
CA ALA A 110 -7.66 6.26 2.61
C ALA A 110 -6.63 6.95 3.53
N LEU A 111 -5.34 6.93 3.18
CA LEU A 111 -4.29 7.61 3.94
C LEU A 111 -4.56 9.11 4.09
N SER A 112 -5.03 9.76 3.02
CA SER A 112 -5.39 11.19 3.06
C SER A 112 -6.57 11.46 4.02
N MET A 113 -7.57 10.58 4.04
CA MET A 113 -8.71 10.67 4.97
C MET A 113 -8.27 10.42 6.42
N ILE A 114 -7.41 9.43 6.66
CA ILE A 114 -6.89 9.09 7.97
C ILE A 114 -6.06 10.26 8.53
N VAL A 115 -5.11 10.78 7.75
CA VAL A 115 -4.33 11.98 8.13
C VAL A 115 -5.28 13.13 8.49
N ARG A 116 -6.26 13.42 7.64
CA ARG A 116 -7.21 14.51 7.87
C ARG A 116 -8.03 14.33 9.15
N LYS A 117 -8.39 13.09 9.48
CA LYS A 117 -9.29 12.75 10.59
C LYS A 117 -8.57 12.67 11.93
N PHE A 118 -7.36 12.13 11.95
CA PHE A 118 -6.63 11.76 13.18
C PHE A 118 -5.41 12.63 13.48
N SER A 119 -5.27 13.73 12.75
CA SER A 119 -4.34 14.81 13.08
C SER A 119 -5.00 16.15 12.77
N SER A 120 -4.36 17.25 13.10
CA SER A 120 -4.75 18.63 12.88
C SER A 120 -3.74 19.34 11.98
N PRO A 121 -4.14 20.38 11.23
CA PRO A 121 -3.19 21.21 10.49
C PRO A 121 -2.05 21.70 11.40
N GLY A 122 -0.81 21.65 10.89
CA GLY A 122 0.42 21.98 11.63
C GLY A 122 1.08 20.81 12.36
N GLU A 123 0.32 19.77 12.71
CA GLU A 123 0.87 18.59 13.40
C GLU A 123 1.76 17.74 12.48
N LYS A 124 2.48 16.79 13.10
CA LYS A 124 3.46 15.94 12.46
C LYS A 124 2.93 14.52 12.29
N VAL A 125 3.20 13.95 11.12
CA VAL A 125 2.94 12.53 10.85
C VAL A 125 4.28 11.83 10.64
N LEU A 126 4.50 10.77 11.42
CA LEU A 126 5.73 9.99 11.43
C LEU A 126 5.75 8.97 10.29
N ILE A 127 6.83 8.94 9.52
CA ILE A 127 7.09 7.92 8.48
C ILE A 127 8.57 7.50 8.51
N GLN A 128 8.89 6.38 7.86
CA GLN A 128 10.27 5.90 7.77
C GLN A 128 10.81 5.92 6.34
N ARG A 129 11.71 6.87 6.01
CA ARG A 129 12.27 7.01 4.65
C ARG A 129 13.53 6.15 4.43
N PRO A 130 13.83 5.74 3.18
CA PRO A 130 13.06 5.97 1.96
C PRO A 130 11.73 5.18 1.97
N VAL A 131 10.64 5.80 1.51
CA VAL A 131 9.31 5.19 1.45
C VAL A 131 8.50 5.76 0.29
N TYR A 132 7.47 5.02 -0.11
CA TYR A 132 6.46 5.41 -1.10
C TYR A 132 6.03 6.88 -0.98
N TYR A 133 6.35 7.68 -2.00
CA TYR A 133 6.22 9.14 -1.97
C TYR A 133 4.80 9.66 -1.64
N PRO A 134 3.69 8.98 -2.01
CA PRO A 134 2.35 9.42 -1.65
C PRO A 134 2.08 9.49 -0.16
N PHE A 135 2.87 8.83 0.70
CA PHE A 135 2.79 9.06 2.15
C PHE A 135 3.06 10.54 2.45
N SER A 136 4.13 11.10 1.89
CA SER A 136 4.47 12.50 2.08
C SER A 136 3.41 13.43 1.46
N ASN A 137 2.80 13.05 0.34
CA ASN A 137 1.75 13.85 -0.28
C ASN A 137 0.45 13.82 0.54
N ALA A 138 0.03 12.67 1.05
CA ALA A 138 -1.15 12.55 1.91
C ALA A 138 -1.03 13.41 3.16
N ILE A 139 0.19 13.54 3.71
CA ILE A 139 0.51 14.39 4.86
C ILE A 139 0.47 15.88 4.46
N LYS A 140 1.28 16.28 3.49
CA LYS A 140 1.47 17.69 3.10
C LYS A 140 0.24 18.32 2.46
N ASN A 141 -0.49 17.57 1.64
CA ASN A 141 -1.71 18.07 0.97
C ASN A 141 -2.88 18.28 1.94
N ASN A 142 -2.71 17.86 3.19
CA ASN A 142 -3.62 18.18 4.29
C ASN A 142 -2.96 19.17 5.26
N ASP A 143 -1.95 19.96 4.91
CA ASP A 143 -1.35 20.97 5.81
C ASP A 143 -0.72 20.38 7.09
N ARG A 144 -0.26 19.13 7.04
CA ARG A 144 0.57 18.52 8.10
C ARG A 144 2.03 18.49 7.66
N SER A 145 2.94 18.32 8.61
CA SER A 145 4.37 18.18 8.32
C SER A 145 4.82 16.72 8.47
N VAL A 146 5.81 16.33 7.67
CA VAL A 146 6.40 14.99 7.75
C VAL A 146 7.48 15.01 8.83
N LEU A 147 7.34 14.18 9.86
CA LEU A 147 8.46 13.79 10.71
C LEU A 147 9.01 12.45 10.22
N CYS A 148 10.32 12.38 9.98
CA CYS A 148 10.93 11.21 9.36
C CYS A 148 11.86 10.51 10.34
N SER A 149 11.64 9.23 10.62
CA SER A 149 12.62 8.32 11.24
C SER A 149 13.29 7.48 10.14
N PRO A 150 14.44 7.90 9.61
CA PRO A 150 15.03 7.25 8.44
C PRO A 150 15.46 5.82 8.75
N LEU A 151 15.27 4.91 7.78
CA LEU A 151 15.81 3.57 7.84
C LEU A 151 17.34 3.61 7.74
N LYS A 152 18.01 2.72 8.47
CA LYS A 152 19.47 2.53 8.44
C LYS A 152 19.83 1.50 7.38
N LEU A 153 20.72 1.83 6.45
CA LEU A 153 21.27 0.84 5.51
C LEU A 153 22.51 0.19 6.13
N GLU A 154 22.37 -1.06 6.56
CA GLU A 154 23.45 -1.81 7.20
C GLU A 154 23.67 -3.12 6.46
N ASN A 155 24.90 -3.41 6.05
CA ASN A 155 25.23 -4.64 5.31
C ASN A 155 24.32 -4.87 4.09
N ASN A 156 24.05 -3.81 3.32
CA ASN A 156 23.12 -3.80 2.17
C ASN A 156 21.67 -4.19 2.50
N ARG A 157 21.26 -4.06 3.77
CA ARG A 157 19.90 -4.34 4.23
C ARG A 157 19.38 -3.16 5.06
N TYR A 158 18.24 -2.61 4.66
CA TYR A 158 17.60 -1.54 5.42
C TYR A 158 17.00 -2.06 6.72
N GLN A 159 17.33 -1.47 7.86
CA GLN A 159 16.79 -1.78 9.18
C GLN A 159 16.05 -0.56 9.75
N MET A 160 15.08 -0.81 10.65
CA MET A 160 14.44 0.28 11.37
C MET A 160 15.38 0.82 12.45
N ASP A 161 15.45 2.14 12.58
CA ASP A 161 16.07 2.78 13.73
C ASP A 161 15.03 2.94 14.85
N LEU A 162 14.83 1.90 15.66
CA LEU A 162 13.75 1.89 16.66
C LEU A 162 13.98 2.89 17.80
N GLU A 163 15.23 3.22 18.12
CA GLU A 163 15.57 4.24 19.12
C GLU A 163 15.17 5.64 18.62
N ASP A 164 15.56 6.00 17.39
CA ASP A 164 15.16 7.25 16.75
C ASP A 164 13.65 7.32 16.51
N LEU A 165 13.01 6.19 16.20
CA LEU A 165 11.56 6.10 16.05
C LEU A 165 10.87 6.40 17.38
N GLU A 166 11.34 5.84 18.50
CA GLU A 166 10.79 6.10 19.83
C GLU A 166 10.97 7.55 20.25
N GLU A 167 12.16 8.14 20.04
CA GLU A 167 12.40 9.56 20.30
C GLU A 167 11.44 10.46 19.52
N LYS A 168 11.19 10.14 18.25
CA LYS A 168 10.28 10.90 17.38
C LYS A 168 8.82 10.69 17.73
N ALA A 169 8.43 9.48 18.12
CA ALA A 169 7.08 9.19 18.59
C ALA A 169 6.76 9.92 19.89
N ALA A 170 7.77 10.19 20.73
CA ALA A 170 7.61 10.97 21.96
C ALA A 170 7.37 12.48 21.74
N ASN A 171 7.50 12.96 20.49
CA ASN A 171 7.21 14.36 20.18
C ASN A 171 5.71 14.65 20.37
N PRO A 172 5.32 15.66 21.17
CA PRO A 172 3.92 15.94 21.46
C PRO A 172 3.10 16.42 20.24
N GLU A 173 3.75 16.80 19.15
CA GLU A 173 3.11 17.16 17.88
C GLU A 173 2.89 15.94 16.96
N VAL A 174 3.28 14.74 17.39
CA VAL A 174 3.12 13.49 16.64
C VAL A 174 1.98 12.68 17.24
N ASN A 175 0.97 12.42 16.43
CA ASN A 175 -0.23 11.68 16.82
C ASN A 175 -0.64 10.63 15.77
N LEU A 176 0.11 10.55 14.66
CA LEU A 176 -0.09 9.54 13.63
C LEU A 176 1.26 9.04 13.10
N MET A 177 1.38 7.74 12.91
CA MET A 177 2.48 7.10 12.18
C MET A 177 1.92 6.28 11.01
N ILE A 178 2.58 6.35 9.85
CA ILE A 178 2.29 5.46 8.71
C ILE A 178 3.46 4.50 8.53
N LEU A 179 3.22 3.22 8.82
CA LEU A 179 4.12 2.10 8.62
C LEU A 179 3.84 1.45 7.25
N CYS A 180 4.88 1.18 6.46
CA CYS A 180 4.78 0.42 5.22
C CYS A 180 5.34 -0.98 5.44
N THR A 181 4.50 -2.02 5.31
CA THR A 181 4.89 -3.41 5.60
C THR A 181 4.15 -4.39 4.69
N PRO A 182 4.78 -4.99 3.67
CA PRO A 182 6.17 -4.81 3.23
C PRO A 182 6.53 -3.40 2.76
N HIS A 183 7.77 -2.99 3.00
CA HIS A 183 8.23 -1.61 2.81
C HIS A 183 8.65 -1.29 1.38
N ASN A 184 7.84 -0.48 0.68
CA ASN A 184 8.18 0.10 -0.62
C ASN A 184 9.03 1.37 -0.40
N PRO A 185 10.23 1.51 -1.00
CA PRO A 185 10.78 0.74 -2.12
C PRO A 185 11.81 -0.33 -1.76
N VAL A 186 12.16 -0.49 -0.49
CA VAL A 186 13.31 -1.30 -0.07
C VAL A 186 13.04 -2.81 -0.04
N GLY A 187 11.80 -3.24 -0.27
CA GLY A 187 11.41 -4.66 -0.37
C GLY A 187 11.50 -5.41 0.95
N ARG A 188 11.45 -4.71 2.08
CA ARG A 188 11.54 -5.33 3.42
C ARG A 188 10.18 -5.82 3.88
N ALA A 189 10.01 -7.13 4.01
CA ALA A 189 9.08 -7.69 4.98
C ALA A 189 9.72 -7.57 6.37
N TRP A 190 9.08 -6.84 7.29
CA TRP A 190 9.58 -6.65 8.65
C TRP A 190 9.34 -7.91 9.47
N SER A 191 10.22 -8.17 10.45
CA SER A 191 10.00 -9.32 11.33
C SER A 191 8.84 -9.04 12.28
N PHE A 192 8.29 -10.10 12.88
CA PHE A 192 7.24 -9.96 13.88
C PHE A 192 7.67 -9.05 15.04
N GLU A 193 8.92 -9.19 15.50
CA GLU A 193 9.50 -8.39 16.58
C GLU A 193 9.66 -6.92 16.21
N ASP A 194 10.07 -6.62 14.97
CA ASP A 194 10.18 -5.24 14.49
C ASP A 194 8.81 -4.56 14.49
N ILE A 195 7.79 -5.22 13.93
CA ILE A 195 6.43 -4.68 13.85
C ILE A 195 5.82 -4.54 15.26
N GLN A 196 6.04 -5.51 16.15
CA GLN A 196 5.58 -5.44 17.54
C GLN A 196 6.19 -4.24 18.27
N LYS A 197 7.51 -4.02 18.16
CA LYS A 197 8.18 -2.88 18.79
C LYS A 197 7.66 -1.54 18.28
N VAL A 198 7.39 -1.42 16.97
CA VAL A 198 6.73 -0.22 16.42
C VAL A 198 5.37 0.01 17.07
N GLY A 199 4.56 -1.06 17.19
CA GLY A 199 3.26 -0.99 17.86
C GLY A 199 3.37 -0.57 19.33
N GLU A 200 4.32 -1.14 20.07
CA GLU A 200 4.59 -0.80 21.48
C GLU A 200 5.00 0.67 21.65
N ILE A 201 5.89 1.17 20.79
CA ILE A 201 6.31 2.59 20.75
C ILE A 201 5.10 3.49 20.50
N CYS A 202 4.32 3.18 19.47
CA CYS A 202 3.14 3.97 19.12
C CYS A 202 2.09 4.00 20.25
N LEU A 203 1.80 2.84 20.86
CA LEU A 203 0.87 2.74 21.98
C LEU A 203 1.37 3.53 23.20
N LYS A 204 2.65 3.40 23.55
CA LYS A 204 3.28 4.11 24.69
C LYS A 204 3.15 5.63 24.56
N HIS A 205 3.30 6.15 23.35
CA HIS A 205 3.28 7.58 23.07
C HIS A 205 1.93 8.10 22.53
N GLN A 206 0.87 7.27 22.55
CA GLN A 206 -0.47 7.62 22.08
C GLN A 206 -0.48 8.10 20.60
N VAL A 207 0.41 7.54 19.79
CA VAL A 207 0.49 7.76 18.34
C VAL A 207 -0.37 6.71 17.66
N LEU A 208 -1.39 7.12 16.90
CA LEU A 208 -2.19 6.18 16.11
C LEU A 208 -1.32 5.57 15.00
N LEU A 209 -1.32 4.24 14.86
CA LEU A 209 -0.58 3.58 13.80
C LEU A 209 -1.47 3.31 12.58
N VAL A 210 -0.93 3.53 11.39
CA VAL A 210 -1.50 3.09 10.13
C VAL A 210 -0.56 2.09 9.50
N ALA A 211 -0.97 0.83 9.37
CA ALA A 211 -0.19 -0.20 8.69
C ALA A 211 -0.65 -0.33 7.25
N ASP A 212 0.14 0.14 6.29
CA ASP A 212 -0.05 -0.11 4.86
C ASP A 212 0.53 -1.48 4.51
N GLU A 213 -0.36 -2.45 4.31
CA GLU A 213 -0.08 -3.85 4.02
C GLU A 213 -0.39 -4.25 2.58
N ILE A 214 -0.50 -3.27 1.65
CA ILE A 214 -0.91 -3.53 0.26
C ILE A 214 -0.01 -4.55 -0.47
N HIS A 215 1.24 -4.69 -0.07
CA HIS A 215 2.20 -5.65 -0.65
C HIS A 215 2.24 -7.01 0.09
N GLY A 216 1.40 -7.23 1.11
CA GLY A 216 1.45 -8.42 1.98
C GLY A 216 1.20 -9.76 1.28
N ASP A 217 0.59 -9.77 0.10
CA ASP A 217 0.41 -10.97 -0.74
C ASP A 217 1.63 -11.29 -1.61
N LEU A 218 2.53 -10.32 -1.83
CA LEU A 218 3.65 -10.41 -2.77
C LEU A 218 4.96 -10.71 -2.04
N ILE A 219 5.05 -11.90 -1.44
CA ILE A 219 6.21 -12.33 -0.65
C ILE A 219 7.05 -13.32 -1.42
N MET A 220 8.36 -13.03 -1.51
CA MET A 220 9.32 -13.87 -2.20
C MET A 220 9.51 -15.22 -1.46
N PRO A 221 9.84 -16.30 -2.18
CA PRO A 221 10.16 -17.58 -1.55
C PRO A 221 11.21 -17.46 -0.44
N GLY A 222 11.00 -18.19 0.65
CA GLY A 222 11.87 -18.16 1.83
C GLY A 222 11.69 -16.96 2.77
N HIS A 223 10.79 -16.03 2.44
CA HIS A 223 10.44 -14.90 3.30
C HIS A 223 9.03 -15.08 3.87
N GLN A 224 8.75 -14.37 4.96
CA GLN A 224 7.43 -14.37 5.60
C GLN A 224 6.96 -12.94 5.80
N PHE A 225 5.66 -12.75 5.67
CA PHE A 225 4.96 -11.53 6.02
C PHE A 225 4.12 -11.78 7.26
N HIS A 226 4.13 -10.81 8.18
CA HIS A 226 3.29 -10.81 9.36
C HIS A 226 2.37 -9.60 9.25
N SER A 227 1.07 -9.84 9.13
CA SER A 227 0.09 -8.76 9.29
C SER A 227 0.16 -8.24 10.71
N TYR A 228 0.09 -6.93 10.89
CA TYR A 228 -0.04 -6.26 12.18
C TYR A 228 -1.24 -6.82 12.96
N GLY A 229 -2.28 -7.28 12.26
CA GLY A 229 -3.47 -7.91 12.84
C GLY A 229 -3.21 -9.18 13.66
N LEU A 230 -2.02 -9.78 13.56
CA LEU A 230 -1.64 -10.96 14.34
C LEU A 230 -0.95 -10.63 15.67
N LEU A 231 -0.68 -9.35 15.95
CA LEU A 231 -0.03 -8.92 17.18
C LEU A 231 -0.97 -9.01 18.39
N ASP A 232 -0.42 -8.70 19.58
CA ASP A 232 -1.18 -8.65 20.83
C ASP A 232 -2.45 -7.80 20.66
N PRO A 233 -3.64 -8.28 21.09
CA PRO A 233 -4.89 -7.55 20.98
C PRO A 233 -4.85 -6.10 21.49
N LYS A 234 -4.03 -5.79 22.50
CA LYS A 234 -3.86 -4.43 23.01
C LYS A 234 -3.27 -3.47 21.96
N LEU A 235 -2.40 -3.98 21.08
CA LEU A 235 -1.84 -3.19 19.99
C LEU A 235 -2.86 -2.93 18.87
N LEU A 236 -3.89 -3.79 18.76
CA LEU A 236 -4.97 -3.65 17.77
C LEU A 236 -5.98 -2.56 18.14
N GLU A 237 -6.00 -2.10 19.40
CA GLU A 237 -6.87 -0.99 19.83
C GLU A 237 -6.43 0.36 19.26
N ASN A 238 -5.20 0.46 18.74
CA ASN A 238 -4.59 1.71 18.27
C ASN A 238 -3.97 1.58 16.87
N VAL A 239 -4.67 0.90 15.95
CA VAL A 239 -4.20 0.72 14.57
C VAL A 239 -5.32 0.82 13.53
N ILE A 240 -4.97 1.30 12.34
CA ILE A 240 -5.74 1.14 11.12
C ILE A 240 -4.91 0.33 10.13
N ILE A 241 -5.41 -0.83 9.68
CA ILE A 241 -4.71 -1.69 8.72
C ILE A 241 -5.31 -1.48 7.33
N CYS A 242 -4.46 -1.11 6.38
CA CYS A 242 -4.81 -0.77 5.00
C CYS A 242 -4.39 -1.93 4.09
N THR A 243 -5.35 -2.61 3.47
CA THR A 243 -5.12 -3.70 2.51
C THR A 243 -5.87 -3.43 1.20
N ALA A 244 -5.36 -3.95 0.08
CA ALA A 244 -6.09 -3.93 -1.18
C ALA A 244 -5.64 -5.07 -2.09
N PRO A 245 -6.52 -5.57 -2.99
CA PRO A 245 -6.15 -6.57 -3.99
C PRO A 245 -5.32 -6.01 -5.16
N SER A 246 -5.18 -4.67 -5.27
CA SER A 246 -4.72 -3.98 -6.48
C SER A 246 -3.22 -4.11 -6.80
N LYS A 247 -2.41 -4.61 -5.85
CA LYS A 247 -1.03 -4.99 -6.14
C LYS A 247 -0.91 -6.49 -6.39
N SER A 248 -1.78 -7.28 -5.78
CA SER A 248 -1.77 -8.74 -5.87
C SER A 248 -2.31 -9.27 -7.21
N PHE A 249 -3.20 -8.52 -7.87
CA PHE A 249 -3.92 -8.92 -9.09
C PHE A 249 -4.03 -7.76 -10.09
#